data_AF-A0A3N6QEZ4-F1
#
_entry.id   AF-A0A3N6QEZ4-F1
#
_cell.length_a   1.000
_cell.length_b   1.000
_cell.length_c   1.000
_cell.angle_alpha   90.00
_cell.angle_beta   90.00
_cell.angle_gamma   90.00
#
_symmetry.space_group_name_H-M   'P 1'
#
loop_
_entity.id
_entity.type
_entity.pdbx_description
1 polymer ?
#
loop_
_entity_poly.entity_id
_entity_poly.type
_entity_poly.pdbx_seq_one_letter_code
_entity_poly.pdbx_strand_id
1 'polypeptide(L)'
;MSEHLERPIHPQRGWEYLRSFEMRLKVPRPAHDKGEITEQEQWKKKLNQKVQEVGQKHPEATVEVWAMDEHRLGLKPICRRVWAQLGSHAIANVNWKYQWLWLYGFVNPNNGETY
;
A
#
# COMPACT_ATOMS: atom_id res chain seq x y z
N MET A 1 -23.97 27.90 6.04
CA MET A 1 -24.63 28.49 4.87
C MET A 1 -23.88 27.99 3.65
N SER A 2 -24.55 27.40 2.64
CA SER A 2 -23.83 27.01 1.42
C SER A 2 -23.66 28.25 0.55
N GLU A 3 -22.42 28.65 0.28
CA GLU A 3 -22.09 29.86 -0.50
C GLU A 3 -22.64 29.85 -1.93
N HIS A 4 -23.01 28.67 -2.45
CA HIS A 4 -23.53 28.52 -3.81
C HIS A 4 -25.05 28.41 -3.91
N LEU A 5 -25.76 28.20 -2.79
CA LEU A 5 -27.18 27.87 -2.81
C LEU A 5 -28.06 28.80 -1.95
N GLU A 6 -27.45 29.78 -1.27
CA GLU A 6 -28.12 30.82 -0.47
C GLU A 6 -29.17 30.30 0.54
N ARG A 7 -29.11 29.01 0.89
CA ARG A 7 -30.04 28.37 1.84
C ARG A 7 -29.32 27.34 2.73
N PRO A 8 -29.82 27.11 3.96
CA PRO A 8 -29.31 26.02 4.79
C PRO A 8 -29.63 24.67 4.15
N ILE A 9 -28.60 23.84 3.96
CA ILE A 9 -28.77 22.47 3.48
C ILE A 9 -28.85 21.57 4.71
N HIS A 10 -29.96 20.86 4.85
CA HIS A 10 -30.10 19.85 5.90
C HIS A 10 -29.06 18.72 5.69
N PRO A 11 -28.32 18.26 6.71
CA PRO A 11 -27.27 17.24 6.56
C PRO A 11 -27.71 15.98 5.82
N GLN A 12 -28.95 15.53 6.07
CA GLN A 12 -29.58 14.40 5.35
C GLN A 12 -29.61 14.60 3.81
N ARG A 13 -29.83 15.84 3.35
CA ARG A 13 -29.88 16.17 1.91
C ARG A 13 -28.49 16.23 1.28
N GLY A 14 -27.44 16.43 2.07
CA GLY A 14 -26.06 16.43 1.57
C GLY A 14 -25.69 15.12 0.88
N TRP A 15 -26.08 13.98 1.45
CA TRP A 15 -25.77 12.66 0.86
C TRP A 15 -26.63 12.34 -0.35
N GLU A 16 -27.83 12.91 -0.46
CA GLU A 16 -28.67 12.80 -1.65
C GLU A 16 -28.02 13.51 -2.83
N TYR A 17 -27.50 14.73 -2.62
CA TYR A 17 -26.75 15.47 -3.65
C TYR A 17 -25.47 14.75 -4.06
N LEU A 18 -24.67 14.26 -3.10
CA LEU A 18 -23.47 13.49 -3.42
C LEU A 18 -23.80 12.23 -4.24
N ARG A 19 -24.91 11.54 -3.93
CA ARG A 19 -25.36 10.39 -4.72
C ARG A 19 -25.84 10.78 -6.13
N SER A 20 -26.51 11.93 -6.29
CA SER A 20 -26.93 12.44 -7.61
C SER A 20 -25.75 12.87 -8.47
N PHE A 21 -24.65 13.33 -7.87
CA PHE A 21 -23.37 13.56 -8.55
C PHE A 21 -22.54 12.28 -8.74
N GLU A 22 -23.18 11.10 -8.68
CA GLU A 22 -22.54 9.79 -8.83
C GLU A 22 -21.38 9.53 -7.85
N MET A 23 -21.34 10.20 -6.71
CA MET A 23 -20.35 9.93 -5.68
C MET A 23 -20.75 8.72 -4.83
N ARG A 24 -19.75 8.00 -4.32
CA ARG A 24 -19.92 6.85 -3.44
C ARG A 24 -18.97 6.95 -2.26
N LEU A 25 -19.44 6.53 -1.09
CA LEU A 25 -18.65 6.52 0.13
C LEU A 25 -17.71 5.29 0.11
N LYS A 26 -16.41 5.52 -0.14
CA LYS A 26 -15.37 4.50 -0.30
C LYS A 26 -14.36 4.55 0.84
N VAL A 27 -13.74 3.41 1.15
CA VAL A 27 -12.50 3.40 1.96
C VAL A 27 -11.35 3.69 1.00
N PRO A 28 -10.58 4.77 1.21
CA PRO A 28 -9.46 5.09 0.33
C PRO A 28 -8.34 4.07 0.51
N ARG A 29 -7.64 3.76 -0.59
CA ARG A 29 -6.44 2.94 -0.54
C ARG A 29 -5.28 3.79 0.00
N PRO A 30 -4.58 3.35 1.05
CA PRO A 30 -3.36 4.02 1.49
C PRO A 30 -2.32 4.00 0.37
N ALA A 31 -1.70 5.13 0.11
CA ALA A 31 -0.48 5.22 -0.69
C ALA A 31 0.66 5.78 0.18
N HIS A 32 1.87 5.36 -0.16
CA HIS A 32 3.08 5.90 0.44
C HIS A 32 3.59 7.03 -0.45
N ASP A 33 3.88 8.20 0.13
CA ASP A 33 4.22 9.42 -0.61
C ASP A 33 5.48 9.28 -1.48
N LYS A 34 6.36 8.32 -1.14
CA LYS A 34 7.61 8.03 -1.88
C LYS A 34 7.48 6.89 -2.90
N GLY A 35 6.26 6.43 -3.19
CA GLY A 35 6.06 5.28 -4.08
C GLY A 35 6.12 5.67 -5.55
N GLU A 36 7.23 5.38 -6.23
CA GLU A 36 7.36 5.58 -7.67
C GLU A 36 6.99 4.33 -8.47
N ILE A 37 6.11 4.47 -9.46
CA ILE A 37 5.57 3.33 -10.24
C ILE A 37 6.63 2.76 -11.18
N THR A 38 7.43 3.62 -11.80
CA THR A 38 8.48 3.24 -12.75
C THR A 38 9.57 2.39 -12.08
N GLU A 39 10.01 2.80 -10.89
CA GLU A 39 11.00 2.05 -10.10
C GLU A 39 10.46 0.67 -9.68
N GLN A 40 9.18 0.60 -9.29
CA GLN A 40 8.54 -0.67 -8.93
C GLN A 40 8.51 -1.65 -10.10
N GLU A 41 8.20 -1.19 -11.32
CA GLU A 41 8.21 -2.05 -12.50
C GLU A 41 9.63 -2.48 -12.90
N GLN A 42 10.63 -1.60 -12.78
CA GLN A 42 12.02 -1.92 -13.08
C GLN A 42 12.65 -2.89 -12.08
N TRP A 43 12.21 -2.86 -10.82
CA TRP A 43 12.68 -3.79 -9.80
C TRP A 43 12.22 -5.22 -10.06
N LYS A 44 10.96 -5.39 -10.52
CA LYS A 44 10.43 -6.70 -10.90
C LYS A 44 11.34 -7.33 -11.96
N LYS A 45 11.70 -8.61 -11.78
CA LYS A 45 12.48 -9.47 -12.70
C LYS A 45 14.02 -9.46 -12.55
N LYS A 46 14.62 -8.72 -11.61
CA LYS A 46 16.08 -8.73 -11.41
C LYS A 46 16.62 -9.90 -10.57
N LEU A 47 15.77 -10.53 -9.76
CA LEU A 47 16.20 -11.59 -8.82
C LEU A 47 16.80 -12.80 -9.53
N ASN A 48 16.12 -13.33 -10.56
CA ASN A 48 16.57 -14.53 -11.27
C ASN A 48 17.93 -14.34 -11.95
N GLN A 49 18.14 -13.17 -12.56
CA GLN A 49 19.44 -12.81 -13.15
C GLN A 49 20.53 -12.81 -12.08
N LYS A 50 20.23 -12.26 -10.90
CA LYS A 50 21.20 -12.20 -9.81
C LYS A 50 21.58 -13.58 -9.28
N VAL A 51 20.60 -14.47 -9.13
CA VAL A 51 20.84 -15.86 -8.69
C VAL A 51 21.73 -16.59 -9.70
N GLN A 52 21.49 -16.42 -11.00
CA GLN A 52 22.32 -17.01 -12.06
C GLN A 52 23.75 -16.46 -12.04
N GLU A 53 23.93 -15.14 -11.92
CA GLU A 53 25.26 -14.51 -11.80
C GLU A 53 26.05 -15.06 -10.62
N VAL A 54 25.40 -15.24 -9.46
CA VAL A 54 26.04 -15.77 -8.25
C VAL A 54 26.41 -17.24 -8.45
N GLY A 55 25.51 -18.04 -9.03
CA GLY A 55 25.79 -19.44 -9.36
C GLY A 55 26.94 -19.62 -10.35
N GLN A 56 27.08 -18.72 -11.34
CA GLN A 56 28.22 -18.74 -12.27
C GLN A 56 29.55 -18.38 -11.60
N LYS A 57 29.52 -17.47 -10.61
CA LYS A 57 30.72 -17.04 -9.87
C LYS A 57 31.19 -18.05 -8.84
N HIS A 58 30.27 -18.89 -8.35
CA HIS A 58 30.55 -19.92 -7.36
C HIS A 58 29.99 -21.29 -7.80
N PRO A 59 30.57 -21.93 -8.83
CA PRO A 59 30.07 -23.20 -9.35
C PRO A 59 30.09 -24.35 -8.33
N GLU A 60 31.00 -24.29 -7.37
CA GLU A 60 31.18 -25.28 -6.31
C GLU A 60 30.25 -25.08 -5.10
N ALA A 61 29.57 -23.93 -5.01
CA ALA A 61 28.71 -23.60 -3.88
C ALA A 61 27.23 -23.80 -4.20
N THR A 62 26.46 -24.23 -3.20
CA THR A 62 25.01 -24.26 -3.31
C THR A 62 24.48 -22.85 -3.06
N VAL A 63 23.76 -22.29 -4.04
CA VAL A 63 23.17 -20.95 -3.93
C VAL A 63 21.74 -21.08 -3.40
N GLU A 64 21.51 -20.48 -2.24
CA GLU A 64 20.18 -20.39 -1.63
C GLU A 64 19.63 -18.96 -1.70
N VAL A 65 18.30 -18.87 -1.77
CA VAL A 65 17.60 -17.59 -1.71
C VAL A 65 16.87 -17.53 -0.38
N TRP A 66 17.13 -16.47 0.38
CA TRP A 66 16.43 -16.19 1.62
C TRP A 66 15.73 -14.83 1.46
N ALA A 67 14.43 -14.80 1.77
CA ALA A 67 13.67 -13.56 1.88
C ALA A 67 13.66 -13.13 3.34
N MET A 68 14.07 -11.89 3.60
CA MET A 68 14.05 -11.30 4.92
C MET A 68 13.11 -10.10 4.89
N ASP A 69 12.28 -9.96 5.92
CA ASP A 69 11.52 -8.74 6.12
C ASP A 69 11.54 -8.34 7.60
N GLU A 70 11.37 -7.05 7.81
CA GLU A 70 11.26 -6.43 9.11
C GLU A 70 9.82 -5.94 9.29
N HIS A 71 9.06 -6.70 10.06
CA HIS A 71 7.69 -6.34 10.36
C HIS A 71 7.61 -5.42 11.57
N ARG A 72 7.02 -4.25 11.35
CA ARG A 72 6.80 -3.27 12.39
C ARG A 72 5.40 -3.43 12.99
N LEU A 73 5.36 -3.86 14.25
CA LEU A 73 4.13 -4.02 15.04
C LEU A 73 3.87 -2.75 15.85
N GLY A 74 2.68 -2.18 15.71
CA GLY A 74 2.31 -0.92 16.37
C GLY A 74 0.98 -0.37 15.91
N LEU A 75 0.61 0.80 16.46
CA LEU A 75 -0.63 1.50 16.12
C LEU A 75 -0.56 2.04 14.68
N LYS A 76 -1.47 1.57 13.81
CA LYS A 76 -1.59 2.02 12.42
C LYS A 76 -2.69 3.09 12.30
N PRO A 77 -2.51 4.14 11.49
CA PRO A 77 -3.58 5.08 11.18
C PRO A 77 -4.79 4.38 10.55
N ILE A 78 -6.00 4.70 11.02
CA ILE A 78 -7.25 4.19 10.45
C ILE A 78 -7.72 5.13 9.34
N CYS A 79 -7.82 4.62 8.12
CA CYS A 79 -8.40 5.36 7.00
C CYS A 79 -9.92 5.47 7.16
N ARG A 80 -10.44 6.69 7.28
CA ARG A 80 -11.89 6.93 7.29
C ARG A 80 -12.45 6.90 5.87
N ARG A 81 -13.73 6.58 5.74
CA ARG A 81 -14.42 6.59 4.45
C ARG A 81 -14.55 8.01 3.93
N VAL A 82 -14.34 8.17 2.62
CA VAL A 82 -14.46 9.44 1.89
C VAL A 82 -15.45 9.30 0.74
N TRP A 83 -16.15 10.37 0.40
CA TRP A 83 -16.96 10.41 -0.81
C TRP A 83 -16.05 10.60 -2.01
N ALA A 84 -16.12 9.71 -2.98
CA ALA A 84 -15.34 9.76 -4.21
C ALA A 84 -16.23 9.44 -5.41
N GLN A 85 -15.87 9.96 -6.58
CA GLN A 85 -16.58 9.67 -7.84
C GLN A 85 -16.75 8.15 -8.04
N LEU A 86 -17.87 7.74 -8.63
CA LEU A 86 -18.00 6.40 -9.19
C LEU A 86 -16.88 6.14 -10.20
N GLY A 87 -16.35 4.92 -10.24
CA GLY A 87 -15.21 4.57 -11.10
C GLY A 87 -13.83 5.07 -10.63
N SER A 88 -13.73 6.07 -9.74
CA SER A 88 -12.43 6.57 -9.30
C SER A 88 -11.79 5.74 -8.18
N HIS A 89 -10.45 5.73 -8.15
CA HIS A 89 -9.67 5.17 -7.05
C HIS A 89 -9.39 6.26 -6.02
N ALA A 90 -10.09 6.22 -4.88
CA ALA A 90 -9.80 7.10 -3.77
C ALA A 90 -8.47 6.70 -3.13
N ILE A 91 -7.49 7.59 -3.13
CA ILE A 91 -6.18 7.40 -2.52
C ILE A 91 -6.06 8.31 -1.31
N ALA A 92 -5.58 7.78 -0.21
CA ALA A 92 -5.22 8.55 0.97
C ALA A 92 -3.71 8.50 1.15
N ASN A 93 -3.06 9.66 1.12
CA ASN A 93 -1.68 9.80 1.54
C ASN A 93 -1.66 9.70 3.07
N VAL A 94 -1.14 8.59 3.57
CA VAL A 94 -1.14 8.31 5.00
C VAL A 94 0.21 8.69 5.56
N ASN A 95 0.24 9.67 6.47
CA ASN A 95 1.42 9.91 7.29
C ASN A 95 1.51 8.83 8.38
N TRP A 96 2.27 7.81 8.04
CA TRP A 96 2.59 6.66 8.85
C TRP A 96 3.45 7.07 10.08
N LYS A 97 2.80 7.32 11.23
CA LYS A 97 3.44 7.60 12.54
C LYS A 97 3.16 6.45 13.50
N TYR A 98 4.17 6.01 14.26
CA TYR A 98 4.05 4.80 15.06
C TYR A 98 4.97 4.79 16.29
N GLN A 99 4.60 3.97 17.28
CA GLN A 99 5.49 3.39 18.30
C GLN A 99 5.71 1.91 17.94
N TRP A 100 6.94 1.40 18.09
CA TRP A 100 7.36 0.18 17.39
C TRP A 100 7.85 -0.95 18.30
N LEU A 101 7.37 -2.17 18.03
CA LEU A 101 8.12 -3.41 18.22
C LEU A 101 8.59 -3.90 16.85
N TRP A 102 9.85 -4.31 16.78
CA TRP A 102 10.47 -4.82 15.57
C TRP A 102 10.50 -6.35 15.61
N LEU A 103 9.89 -6.97 14.60
CA LEU A 103 9.95 -8.40 14.36
C LEU A 103 10.74 -8.64 13.09
N TYR A 104 11.78 -9.45 13.17
CA TYR A 104 12.52 -9.92 12.01
C TYR A 104 12.05 -11.32 11.69
N GLY A 105 11.94 -11.61 10.40
CA GLY A 105 11.64 -12.95 9.92
C GLY A 105 12.40 -13.24 8.65
N PHE A 106 12.90 -14.46 8.54
CA PHE A 106 13.54 -15.00 7.37
C PHE A 106 12.70 -16.17 6.85
N VAL A 107 12.61 -16.31 5.54
CA VAL A 107 11.99 -17.47 4.90
C VAL A 107 12.78 -17.88 3.67
N ASN A 108 13.03 -19.17 3.54
CA ASN A 108 13.51 -19.76 2.31
C ASN A 108 12.30 -20.18 1.46
N PRO A 109 12.06 -19.57 0.30
CA PRO A 109 10.87 -19.82 -0.52
C PRO A 109 10.90 -21.21 -1.19
N ASN A 110 12.05 -21.88 -1.25
CA ASN A 110 12.18 -23.18 -1.90
C ASN A 110 11.76 -24.34 -0.98
N ASN A 111 12.11 -24.28 0.31
CA ASN A 111 11.85 -25.34 1.28
C ASN A 111 10.89 -24.93 2.42
N GLY A 112 10.60 -23.64 2.58
CA GLY A 112 9.73 -23.11 3.63
C GLY A 112 10.38 -22.99 5.01
N GLU A 113 11.69 -23.16 5.12
CA GLU A 113 12.42 -22.95 6.38
C GLU A 113 12.33 -21.47 6.81
N THR A 114 12.21 -21.24 8.12
CA THR A 114 12.05 -19.90 8.71
C THR A 114 12.98 -19.68 9.89
N TYR A 115 13.46 -18.45 10.06
CA TYR A 115 14.25 -17.99 11.22
C TYR A 115 13.76 -16.66 11.77
#